data_AF-A0AB35W173-F1
#
_entry.id   AF-A0AB35W173-F1
#
_cell.length_a   1.000
_cell.length_b   1.000
_cell.length_c   1.000
_cell.angle_alpha   90.00
_cell.angle_beta   90.00
_cell.angle_gamma   90.00
#
_symmetry.space_group_name_H-M   'P 1'
#
loop_
_entity.id
_entity.type
_entity.pdbx_description
1 polymer ?
#
loop_
_entity_poly.entity_id
_entity_poly.type
_entity_poly.pdbx_seq_one_letter_code
_entity_poly.pdbx_strand_id
1 'polypeptide(L)'
;MTGCGHEYTIEPERLPVAYVGKAYNQQLNISGGRVIPYSFEVETNFPSDMNISISPIDENEADAYNNLKISGVPKYKGTFTIHVYAGFYASGDGNLDNTYEFVVK
;
A
#
# COMPACT_ATOMS: atom_id res chain seq x y z
N MET A 1 8.53 32.05 1.52
CA MET A 1 7.15 31.52 1.67
C MET A 1 6.86 30.68 0.45
N THR A 2 7.32 29.43 0.45
CA THR A 2 6.97 28.45 -0.59
C THR A 2 5.86 27.63 0.04
N GLY A 3 4.68 27.63 -0.58
CA GLY A 3 3.44 27.14 0.01
C GLY A 3 3.60 25.73 0.57
N CYS A 4 2.88 25.45 1.67
CA CYS A 4 2.70 24.10 2.18
C CYS A 4 2.05 23.25 1.08
N GLY A 5 2.88 22.63 0.22
CA GLY A 5 2.46 21.56 -0.66
C GLY A 5 1.95 20.45 0.25
N HIS A 6 0.69 20.08 0.08
CA HIS A 6 0.10 19.00 0.84
C HIS A 6 0.81 17.70 0.41
N GLU A 7 1.72 17.21 1.23
CA GLU A 7 2.46 15.98 0.95
C GLU A 7 1.66 14.80 1.47
N TYR A 8 1.36 13.86 0.56
CA TYR A 8 0.72 12.59 0.90
C TYR A 8 1.83 11.55 1.03
N THR A 9 1.94 10.92 2.20
CA THR A 9 3.03 9.98 2.50
C THR A 9 2.49 8.60 2.82
N ILE A 10 3.26 7.56 2.52
CA ILE A 10 2.96 6.17 2.89
C ILE A 10 4.14 5.54 3.63
N GLU A 11 3.88 5.06 4.85
CA GLU A 11 4.89 4.48 5.72
C GLU A 11 4.62 3.00 6.01
N PRO A 12 5.66 2.15 6.06
CA PRO A 12 7.06 2.48 5.83
C PRO A 12 7.38 2.76 4.35
N GLU A 13 8.44 3.52 4.08
CA GLU A 13 8.90 3.80 2.71
C GLU A 13 9.43 2.54 1.98
N ARG A 14 9.82 1.51 2.74
CA ARG A 14 10.33 0.25 2.20
C ARG A 14 9.74 -0.94 2.94
N LEU A 15 9.43 -1.99 2.18
CA LEU A 15 8.90 -3.23 2.72
C LEU A 15 10.02 -4.10 3.30
N PRO A 16 9.82 -4.74 4.46
CA PRO A 16 10.70 -5.80 4.94
C PRO A 16 10.77 -6.96 3.94
N VAL A 17 11.93 -7.62 3.89
CA VAL A 17 12.13 -8.80 3.05
C VAL A 17 11.22 -9.94 3.53
N ALA A 18 10.45 -10.52 2.60
CA ALA A 18 9.64 -11.70 2.86
C ALA A 18 10.42 -12.99 2.53
N TYR A 19 9.92 -14.13 3.02
CA TYR A 19 10.54 -15.43 2.80
C TYR A 19 9.49 -16.44 2.35
N VAL A 20 9.83 -17.26 1.36
CA VAL A 20 8.92 -18.30 0.86
C VAL A 20 8.46 -19.22 1.98
N GLY A 21 7.15 -19.47 2.03
CA GLY A 21 6.54 -20.36 3.02
C GLY A 21 6.45 -19.79 4.44
N LYS A 22 6.91 -18.55 4.68
CA LYS A 22 6.75 -17.86 5.97
C LYS A 22 5.63 -16.83 5.92
N ALA A 23 4.88 -16.73 7.01
CA ALA A 23 3.87 -15.70 7.14
C ALA A 23 4.51 -14.31 7.05
N TYR A 24 3.95 -13.47 6.18
CA TYR A 24 4.26 -12.06 6.05
C TYR A 24 3.05 -11.26 6.54
N ASN A 25 3.31 -10.23 7.34
CA ASN A 25 2.29 -9.32 7.85
C ASN A 25 2.94 -7.95 8.05
N GLN A 26 2.57 -6.99 7.20
CA GLN A 26 3.06 -5.62 7.24
C GLN A 26 1.88 -4.67 7.15
N GLN A 27 1.88 -3.65 8.00
CA GLN A 27 0.94 -2.54 7.94
C GLN A 27 1.56 -1.38 7.16
N LEU A 28 0.78 -0.74 6.29
CA LEU A 28 1.11 0.53 5.67
C LEU A 28 0.17 1.61 6.20
N ASN A 29 0.69 2.80 6.47
CA ASN A 29 -0.08 3.94 6.92
C ASN A 29 0.08 5.09 5.93
N ILE A 30 -1.03 5.53 5.34
CA ILE A 30 -1.12 6.67 4.45
C ILE A 30 -1.56 7.88 5.27
N SER A 31 -0.83 8.98 5.16
CA SER A 31 -1.11 10.23 5.86
C SER A 31 -1.09 11.43 4.91
N GLY A 32 -1.47 12.60 5.41
CA GLY A 32 -1.79 13.76 4.56
C GLY A 32 -3.27 13.77 4.14
N GLY A 33 -4.21 13.32 4.96
CA GLY A 33 -5.65 13.42 4.65
C GLY A 33 -6.33 12.09 4.39
N ARG A 34 -7.65 12.14 4.21
CA ARG A 34 -8.50 10.95 4.11
C ARG A 34 -8.56 10.42 2.69
N VAL A 35 -8.21 9.16 2.50
CA VAL A 35 -8.30 8.48 1.20
C VAL A 35 -9.76 8.33 0.77
N ILE A 36 -10.01 8.54 -0.53
CA ILE A 36 -11.29 8.30 -1.19
C ILE A 36 -11.37 6.80 -1.55
N PRO A 37 -12.30 6.02 -0.96
CA PRO A 37 -12.38 4.57 -1.16
C PRO A 37 -12.44 4.11 -2.61
N TYR A 38 -13.24 4.79 -3.44
CA TYR A 38 -13.41 4.42 -4.85
C TYR A 38 -12.26 4.86 -5.76
N SER A 39 -11.29 5.61 -5.24
CA SER A 39 -10.06 5.99 -5.97
C SER A 39 -8.86 5.11 -5.62
N PHE A 40 -9.05 4.19 -4.67
CA PHE A 40 -7.97 3.34 -4.20
C PHE A 40 -7.75 2.18 -5.16
N GLU A 41 -6.53 2.07 -5.68
CA GLU A 41 -6.15 1.02 -6.63
C GLU A 41 -4.83 0.38 -6.19
N VAL A 42 -4.75 -0.94 -6.31
CA VAL A 42 -3.53 -1.71 -6.07
C VAL A 42 -3.27 -2.59 -7.27
N GLU A 43 -2.11 -2.39 -7.90
CA GLU A 43 -1.65 -3.20 -9.01
C GLU A 43 -0.39 -3.96 -8.59
N THR A 44 -0.32 -5.23 -8.97
CA THR A 44 0.86 -6.06 -8.67
C THR A 44 1.28 -6.85 -9.90
N ASN A 45 2.57 -7.18 -9.98
CA ASN A 45 3.07 -8.14 -10.97
C ASN A 45 3.17 -9.57 -10.42
N PHE A 46 2.40 -9.87 -9.38
CA PHE A 46 2.41 -11.18 -8.73
C PHE A 46 1.93 -12.28 -9.68
N PRO A 47 2.52 -13.48 -9.62
CA PRO A 47 1.88 -14.68 -10.14
C PRO A 47 0.48 -14.83 -9.54
N SER A 48 -0.46 -15.36 -10.31
CA SER A 48 -1.87 -15.49 -9.89
C SER A 48 -2.07 -16.27 -8.60
N ASP A 49 -1.10 -17.12 -8.21
CA ASP A 49 -1.14 -17.92 -7.00
C ASP A 49 -0.11 -17.51 -5.93
N MET A 50 0.44 -16.29 -5.97
CA MET A 50 1.46 -15.75 -5.05
C MET A 50 1.09 -15.82 -3.56
N ASN A 51 -0.21 -15.81 -3.23
CA ASN A 51 -0.75 -15.90 -1.87
C ASN A 51 -0.30 -14.76 -0.94
N ILE A 52 -0.26 -13.55 -1.48
CA ILE A 52 -0.14 -12.28 -0.76
C ILE A 52 -1.37 -11.43 -1.10
N SER A 53 -1.96 -10.80 -0.09
CA SER A 53 -3.10 -9.89 -0.21
C SER A 53 -2.73 -8.51 0.33
N ILE A 54 -3.28 -7.47 -0.28
CA ILE A 54 -3.18 -6.07 0.16
C ILE A 54 -4.60 -5.54 0.31
N SER A 55 -5.00 -5.16 1.52
CA SER A 55 -6.35 -4.66 1.80
C SER A 55 -6.35 -3.66 2.95
N PRO A 56 -7.38 -2.80 3.08
CA PRO A 56 -7.63 -2.05 4.30
C PRO A 56 -7.69 -2.94 5.55
N ILE A 57 -7.24 -2.43 6.71
CA ILE A 57 -7.25 -3.17 7.99
C ILE A 57 -8.66 -3.31 8.56
N ASP A 58 -9.47 -2.25 8.48
CA ASP A 58 -10.86 -2.24 8.94
C ASP A 58 -11.72 -1.47 7.96
N GLU A 59 -12.48 -2.17 7.12
CA GLU A 59 -13.32 -1.58 6.08
C GLU A 59 -14.51 -0.76 6.62
N ASN A 60 -14.83 -0.88 7.91
CA ASN A 60 -15.95 -0.14 8.53
C ASN A 60 -15.52 1.23 9.03
N GLU A 61 -14.22 1.48 9.16
CA GLU A 61 -13.68 2.74 9.61
C GLU A 61 -13.65 3.77 8.48
N ALA A 62 -13.89 5.03 8.83
CA ALA A 62 -13.93 6.12 7.87
C ALA A 62 -12.60 6.24 7.08
N ASP A 63 -11.48 5.99 7.74
CA ASP A 63 -10.11 6.03 7.24
C ASP A 63 -9.51 4.63 6.99
N ALA A 64 -10.36 3.62 6.74
CA ALA A 64 -9.95 2.26 6.38
C ALA A 64 -8.78 2.24 5.37
N TYR A 65 -8.93 3.01 4.30
CA TYR A 65 -7.97 3.06 3.19
C TYR A 65 -6.69 3.84 3.50
N ASN A 66 -6.64 4.53 4.64
CA ASN A 66 -5.39 5.07 5.17
C ASN A 66 -4.54 4.00 5.86
N ASN A 67 -5.12 2.87 6.27
CA ASN A 67 -4.45 1.82 7.01
C ASN A 67 -4.53 0.50 6.25
N LEU A 68 -3.48 0.15 5.52
CA LEU A 68 -3.44 -1.05 4.69
C LEU A 68 -2.68 -2.17 5.40
N LYS A 69 -3.01 -3.41 5.06
CA LYS A 69 -2.31 -4.61 5.47
C LYS A 69 -1.88 -5.41 4.27
N ILE A 70 -0.59 -5.66 4.19
CA ILE A 70 -0.02 -6.67 3.30
C ILE A 70 0.13 -7.94 4.12
N SER A 71 -0.57 -9.01 3.75
CA SER A 71 -0.46 -10.27 4.47
C SER A 71 -0.60 -11.50 3.59
N GLY A 72 -0.01 -12.60 4.05
CA GLY A 72 -0.09 -13.89 3.37
C GLY A 72 1.16 -14.73 3.56
N VAL A 73 1.34 -15.74 2.71
CA VAL A 73 2.51 -16.61 2.71
C VAL A 73 3.02 -16.67 1.27
N PRO A 74 4.12 -15.99 0.92
CA PRO A 74 4.59 -15.90 -0.44
C PRO A 74 5.09 -17.27 -0.91
N LYS A 75 4.81 -17.59 -2.18
CA LYS A 75 5.18 -18.89 -2.77
C LYS A 75 6.45 -18.85 -3.63
N TYR A 76 6.73 -17.71 -4.25
CA TYR A 76 7.80 -17.58 -5.23
C TYR A 76 8.87 -16.62 -4.75
N LYS A 77 10.13 -16.97 -4.99
CA LYS A 77 11.28 -16.09 -4.77
C LYS A 77 11.38 -15.09 -5.92
N GLY A 78 11.86 -13.90 -5.62
CA GLY A 78 12.08 -12.86 -6.63
C GLY A 78 11.80 -11.47 -6.09
N THR A 79 11.94 -10.49 -6.97
CA THR A 79 11.53 -9.11 -6.72
C THR A 79 10.26 -8.84 -7.50
N PHE A 80 9.23 -8.40 -6.80
CA PHE A 80 7.92 -8.06 -7.34
C PHE A 80 7.63 -6.58 -7.10
N THR A 81 6.64 -6.04 -7.80
CA THR A 81 6.19 -4.66 -7.64
C THR A 81 4.78 -4.62 -7.08
N ILE A 82 4.55 -3.74 -6.12
CA ILE A 82 3.23 -3.37 -5.62
C ILE A 82 3.07 -1.87 -5.86
N HIS A 83 2.22 -1.51 -6.80
CA HIS A 83 1.83 -0.14 -7.08
C HIS A 83 0.57 0.18 -6.27
N VAL A 84 0.63 1.24 -5.47
CA VAL A 84 -0.49 1.73 -4.64
C VAL A 84 -0.83 3.13 -5.11
N TYR A 85 -2.07 3.30 -5.56
CA TYR A 85 -2.64 4.58 -5.94
C TYR A 85 -3.81 4.94 -5.02
N ALA A 86 -3.88 6.20 -4.59
CA ALA A 86 -4.95 6.69 -3.73
C ALA A 86 -5.22 8.19 -3.95
N GLY A 87 -6.47 8.57 -4.22
CA GLY A 87 -6.93 9.96 -4.19
C GLY A 87 -7.44 10.38 -2.81
N PHE A 88 -7.47 11.68 -2.54
CA PHE A 88 -7.82 12.22 -1.21
C PHE A 88 -8.98 13.23 -1.25
N TYR A 89 -9.79 13.26 -0.19
CA TYR A 89 -10.82 14.30 0.02
C TYR A 89 -10.17 15.63 0.46
N ALA A 90 -9.42 16.29 -0.44
CA ALA A 90 -8.78 17.58 -0.20
C ALA A 90 -9.27 18.63 -1.21
N SER A 91 -9.09 19.92 -0.89
CA SER A 91 -9.47 21.04 -1.78
C SER A 91 -8.57 21.19 -3.02
N GLY A 92 -7.81 20.16 -3.40
CA GLY A 92 -6.97 20.09 -4.59
C GLY A 92 -6.85 18.64 -5.09
N ASP A 93 -6.39 18.47 -6.32
CA ASP A 93 -6.15 17.17 -6.99
C ASP A 93 -4.93 16.47 -6.37
N GLY A 94 -5.08 16.01 -5.14
CA GLY A 94 -4.07 15.31 -4.40
C GLY A 94 -4.20 13.81 -4.57
N ASN A 95 -3.15 13.17 -5.08
CA ASN A 95 -3.04 11.73 -5.20
C ASN A 95 -1.71 11.23 -4.63
N LEU A 96 -1.75 10.03 -4.07
CA LEU A 96 -0.59 9.22 -3.77
C LEU A 96 -0.41 8.23 -4.92
N ASP A 97 0.80 8.17 -5.46
CA ASP A 97 1.25 7.18 -6.44
C ASP A 97 2.59 6.66 -5.94
N ASN A 98 2.60 5.44 -5.42
CA ASN A 98 3.79 4.85 -4.81
C ASN A 98 3.98 3.41 -5.26
N THR A 99 5.21 3.09 -5.69
CA THR A 99 5.59 1.73 -6.09
C THR A 99 6.59 1.14 -5.10
N TYR A 100 6.21 0.03 -4.47
CA TYR A 100 7.08 -0.75 -3.60
C TYR A 100 7.78 -1.89 -4.36
N GLU A 101 9.05 -2.11 -4.01
CA GLU A 101 9.74 -3.37 -4.26
C GLU A 101 9.40 -4.39 -3.16
N PHE A 102 8.75 -5.49 -3.54
CA PHE A 102 8.47 -6.61 -2.67
C PHE A 102 9.46 -7.74 -2.93
N VAL A 103 10.47 -7.86 -2.08
CA VAL A 103 11.55 -8.85 -2.21
C VAL A 103 11.22 -10.11 -1.41
N VAL A 104 11.21 -11.26 -2.09
CA VAL A 104 11.02 -12.58 -1.48
C VAL A 104 12.25 -13.45 -1.65
N LYS A 105 12.78 -13.97 -0.53
CA LYS A 105 13.96 -14.84 -0.48
C LYS A 105 13.65 -16.30 -0.16
#